data_AF-A0A1V4J5I9-F1
#
_entry.id   AF-A0A1V4J5I9-F1
#
_cell.length_a   1.000
_cell.length_b   1.000
_cell.length_c   1.000
_cell.angle_alpha   90.00
_cell.angle_beta   90.00
_cell.angle_gamma   90.00
#
_symmetry.space_group_name_H-M   'P 1'
#
loop_
_entity.id
_entity.type
_entity.pdbx_description
1 polymer ?
#
loop_
_entity_poly.entity_id
_entity_poly.type
_entity_poly.pdbx_seq_one_letter_code
_entity_poly.pdbx_strand_id
1 'polypeptide(L)'
;MFGACALTQAIRNFAKSLEGWLSSAMNNIPQRMIQTKVAAVSAFAQTLRRYTSLNHLAQAARAVLQNTSQINQMLSDLNRVDFANVQMKV
;
A
#
# COMPACT_ATOMS: atom_id res chain seq x y z
N MET A 1 17.00 13.48 3.32
CA MET A 1 15.66 12.87 3.47
C MET A 1 15.04 12.36 2.13
N PHE A 2 15.76 12.31 1.00
CA PHE A 2 15.16 12.04 -0.32
C PHE A 2 15.08 10.56 -0.78
N GLY A 3 15.51 9.57 0.02
CA GLY A 3 15.64 8.18 -0.45
C GLY A 3 14.36 7.32 -0.41
N ALA A 4 13.53 7.46 0.64
CA ALA A 4 12.45 6.50 0.91
C ALA A 4 11.27 6.59 -0.08
N CYS A 5 10.95 7.81 -0.55
CA CYS A 5 9.86 8.02 -1.48
C CYS A 5 10.22 7.56 -2.91
N ALA A 6 11.46 7.84 -3.33
CA ALA A 6 11.98 7.42 -4.64
C ALA A 6 12.06 5.89 -4.77
N LEU A 7 12.56 5.20 -3.74
CA LEU A 7 12.64 3.74 -3.72
C LEU A 7 11.24 3.09 -3.75
N THR A 8 10.31 3.59 -2.95
CA THR A 8 8.93 3.09 -2.93
C THR A 8 8.27 3.26 -4.30
N GLN A 9 8.50 4.39 -4.96
CA GLN A 9 7.98 4.63 -6.30
C GLN A 9 8.62 3.71 -7.35
N ALA A 10 9.94 3.47 -7.27
CA ALA A 10 10.63 2.55 -8.15
C ALA A 10 10.08 1.11 -8.01
N ILE A 11 9.86 0.64 -6.78
CA ILE A 11 9.27 -0.69 -6.52
C ILE A 11 7.85 -0.78 -7.09
N ARG A 12 7.02 0.26 -6.92
CA ARG A 12 5.65 0.29 -7.49
C ARG A 12 5.68 0.23 -9.02
N ASN A 13 6.56 0.99 -9.65
CA ASN A 13 6.71 1.00 -11.11
C ASN A 13 7.20 -0.36 -11.62
N PHE A 14 8.21 -0.95 -10.96
CA PHE A 14 8.69 -2.30 -11.27
C PHE A 14 7.56 -3.34 -11.18
N ALA A 15 6.79 -3.35 -10.08
CA ALA A 15 5.68 -4.29 -9.91
C ALA A 15 4.58 -4.09 -10.96
N LYS A 16 4.37 -2.88 -11.46
CA LYS A 16 3.41 -2.59 -12.54
C LYS A 16 3.84 -3.18 -13.88
N SER A 17 5.12 -3.08 -14.22
CA SER A 17 5.62 -3.47 -15.54
C SER A 17 6.09 -4.93 -15.63
N LEU A 18 6.37 -5.57 -14.50
CA LEU A 18 7.00 -6.90 -14.43
C LEU A 18 6.26 -7.98 -15.26
N GLU A 19 4.93 -8.02 -15.17
CA GLU A 19 4.13 -8.99 -15.91
C GLU A 19 4.20 -8.76 -17.42
N GLY A 20 4.09 -7.50 -17.86
CA GLY A 20 4.19 -7.14 -19.27
C GLY A 20 5.57 -7.45 -19.85
N TRP A 21 6.64 -7.22 -19.08
CA TRP A 21 8.00 -7.59 -19.47
C TRP A 21 8.16 -9.12 -19.61
N LEU A 22 7.64 -9.90 -18.66
CA LEU A 22 7.69 -11.35 -18.73
C LEU A 22 6.92 -11.88 -19.94
N SER A 23 5.68 -11.42 -20.16
CA SER A 23 4.86 -11.83 -21.30
C SER A 23 5.55 -11.51 -22.62
N SER A 24 6.16 -10.32 -22.74
CA SER A 24 6.89 -9.92 -23.94
C SER A 24 8.14 -10.78 -24.20
N ALA A 25 8.86 -11.17 -23.14
CA ALA A 25 10.01 -12.05 -23.25
C ALA A 25 9.66 -13.50 -23.63
N MET A 26 8.39 -13.89 -23.52
CA MET A 26 7.91 -15.26 -23.70
C MET A 26 7.11 -15.49 -24.99
N ASN A 27 7.15 -14.56 -25.94
CA ASN A 27 6.33 -14.55 -27.16
C ASN A 27 6.34 -15.83 -28.03
N ASN A 28 7.31 -16.74 -27.87
CA ASN A 28 7.40 -18.00 -28.63
C ASN A 28 7.40 -19.25 -27.73
N ILE A 29 6.94 -19.12 -26.48
CA ILE A 29 6.92 -20.21 -25.50
C ILE A 29 5.51 -20.82 -25.43
N PRO A 30 5.36 -22.14 -25.23
CA PRO A 30 4.04 -22.75 -25.07
C PRO A 30 3.22 -22.09 -23.95
N GLN A 31 1.95 -21.78 -24.26
CA GLN A 31 1.09 -20.95 -23.41
C GLN A 31 0.96 -21.47 -21.97
N ARG A 32 0.92 -22.79 -21.78
CA ARG A 32 0.85 -23.43 -20.45
C ARG A 32 2.05 -23.05 -19.56
N MET A 33 3.25 -22.95 -20.13
CA MET A 33 4.44 -22.54 -19.39
C MET A 33 4.43 -21.04 -19.07
N ILE A 34 3.85 -20.23 -19.97
CA ILE A 34 3.62 -18.80 -19.74
C ILE A 34 2.71 -18.59 -18.54
N GLN A 35 1.55 -19.28 -18.50
CA GLN A 35 0.57 -19.12 -17.44
C GLN A 35 1.16 -19.34 -16.04
N THR A 36 1.94 -20.41 -15.86
CA THR A 36 2.57 -20.69 -14.55
C THR A 36 3.54 -19.59 -14.12
N LYS A 37 4.36 -19.08 -15.06
CA LYS A 37 5.33 -18.02 -14.75
C LYS A 37 4.65 -16.68 -14.50
N VAL A 38 3.63 -16.36 -15.29
CA VAL A 38 2.81 -15.15 -15.10
C VAL A 38 2.13 -15.20 -13.74
N ALA A 39 1.52 -16.31 -13.34
CA ALA A 39 0.90 -16.43 -12.02
C ALA A 39 1.88 -16.14 -10.86
N ALA A 40 3.11 -16.68 -10.94
CA ALA A 40 4.15 -16.40 -9.95
C ALA A 40 4.55 -14.92 -9.93
N VAL A 41 4.73 -14.31 -11.11
CA VAL A 41 5.07 -12.89 -11.24
C VAL A 41 3.93 -11.99 -10.75
N SER A 42 2.67 -12.30 -11.05
CA SER A 42 1.52 -11.53 -10.59
C SER A 42 1.41 -11.58 -9.07
N ALA A 43 1.60 -12.76 -8.45
CA ALA A 43 1.61 -12.91 -6.99
C ALA A 43 2.76 -12.12 -6.33
N PHE A 44 3.95 -12.15 -6.92
CA PHE A 44 5.09 -11.37 -6.44
C PHE A 44 4.82 -9.86 -6.57
N ALA A 45 4.33 -9.40 -7.72
CA ALA A 45 4.00 -8.01 -7.96
C ALA A 45 2.88 -7.51 -7.03
N GLN A 46 1.88 -8.35 -6.73
CA GLN A 46 0.85 -8.04 -5.73
C GLN A 46 1.46 -7.89 -4.33
N THR A 47 2.38 -8.78 -3.95
CA THR A 47 3.09 -8.70 -2.66
C THR A 47 3.87 -7.39 -2.53
N LEU A 48 4.58 -6.97 -3.58
CA LEU A 48 5.29 -5.68 -3.61
C LEU A 48 4.33 -4.49 -3.47
N ARG A 49 3.18 -4.50 -4.18
CA ARG A 49 2.15 -3.45 -4.03
C ARG A 49 1.58 -3.39 -2.62
N ARG A 50 1.37 -4.55 -1.98
CA ARG A 50 0.92 -4.62 -0.59
C ARG A 50 1.93 -4.00 0.36
N TYR A 51 3.20 -4.39 0.28
CA TYR A 51 4.23 -3.85 1.18
C TYR A 51 4.53 -2.38 0.95
N THR A 52 4.49 -1.90 -0.30
CA THR A 52 4.64 -0.45 -0.57
C THR A 52 3.47 0.36 0.00
N SER A 53 2.23 -0.16 -0.09
CA SER A 53 1.05 0.47 0.51
C SER A 53 1.14 0.49 2.04
N LEU A 54 1.56 -0.62 2.66
CA LEU A 54 1.78 -0.69 4.11
C LEU A 54 2.88 0.26 4.59
N ASN A 55 3.97 0.41 3.82
CA ASN A 55 5.00 1.39 4.14
C ASN A 55 4.45 2.83 4.14
N HIS A 56 3.57 3.15 3.19
CA HIS A 56 2.94 4.46 3.13
C HIS A 56 2.01 4.71 4.33
N LEU A 57 1.25 3.69 4.73
CA LEU A 57 0.41 3.75 5.93
C LEU A 57 1.25 3.96 7.19
N ALA A 58 2.36 3.21 7.33
CA ALA A 58 3.27 3.35 8.47
C ALA A 58 3.90 4.75 8.52
N GLN A 59 4.23 5.35 7.37
CA GLN A 59 4.72 6.73 7.30
C GLN A 59 3.64 7.74 7.69
N ALA A 60 2.40 7.56 7.21
CA ALA A 60 1.28 8.42 7.59
C ALA A 60 1.03 8.35 9.10
N ALA A 61 1.00 7.15 9.68
CA ALA A 61 0.88 6.96 11.12
C ALA A 61 2.04 7.61 11.88
N ARG A 62 3.28 7.42 11.42
CA ARG A 62 4.46 8.06 12.03
C ARG A 62 4.37 9.59 11.99
N ALA A 63 3.91 10.18 10.89
CA ALA A 63 3.78 11.62 10.76
C ALA A 63 2.76 12.20 11.77
N VAL A 64 1.62 11.50 11.95
CA VAL A 64 0.63 11.87 12.97
C VAL A 64 1.22 11.73 14.37
N LEU A 65 1.91 10.63 14.66
CA LEU A 65 2.51 10.37 15.97
C LEU A 65 3.68 11.32 16.32
N GLN A 66 4.31 11.92 15.33
CA GLN A 66 5.34 12.95 15.54
C GLN A 66 4.75 14.36 15.68
N ASN A 67 3.45 14.53 15.43
CA ASN A 67 2.75 15.81 15.54
C ASN A 67 1.93 15.87 16.83
N THR A 68 2.58 16.25 17.94
CA THR A 68 1.99 16.27 19.28
C THR A 68 0.71 17.11 19.37
N SER A 69 0.61 18.22 18.64
CA SER A 69 -0.61 19.04 18.64
C SER A 69 -1.79 18.30 18.00
N GLN A 70 -1.55 17.61 16.87
CA GLN A 70 -2.56 16.80 16.20
C GLN A 70 -3.00 15.62 17.08
N ILE A 71 -2.10 14.97 17.81
CA ILE A 71 -2.45 13.93 18.79
C ILE A 71 -3.31 14.50 19.91
N ASN A 72 -2.91 15.62 20.51
CA ASN A 72 -3.67 16.23 21.60
C ASN A 72 -5.07 16.65 21.17
N GLN A 73 -5.20 17.15 19.93
CA GLN A 73 -6.50 17.45 19.35
C GLN A 73 -7.34 16.19 19.13
N MET A 74 -6.76 15.12 18.54
CA MET A 74 -7.45 13.83 18.39
C MET A 74 -7.90 13.24 19.74
N LEU A 75 -7.11 13.39 20.80
CA LEU A 75 -7.46 12.99 22.16
C LEU A 75 -8.60 13.84 22.73
N SER A 76 -8.56 15.16 22.53
CA SER A 76 -9.66 16.05 22.92
C SER A 76 -10.95 15.72 22.18
N ASP A 77 -10.87 15.39 20.89
CA ASP A 77 -12.03 14.97 20.08
C ASP A 77 -12.61 13.67 20.62
N LEU A 78 -11.75 12.69 20.95
CA LEU A 78 -12.17 11.42 21.54
C LEU A 78 -12.87 11.60 22.89
N ASN A 79 -12.35 12.48 23.76
CA ASN A 79 -12.97 12.80 25.05
C ASN A 79 -14.32 13.53 24.91
N ARG A 80 -14.55 14.20 23.77
CA ARG A 80 -15.80 14.90 23.44
C ARG A 80 -16.80 14.02 22.68
N VAL A 81 -16.45 12.77 22.37
CA VAL A 81 -17.41 11.77 21.88
C VAL A 81 -18.33 11.40 23.04
N ASP A 82 -19.34 12.23 23.26
CA ASP A 82 -20.45 11.96 24.17
C ASP A 82 -21.31 10.85 23.58
N PHE A 83 -21.18 9.63 24.12
CA PHE A 83 -22.08 8.51 23.83
C PHE A 83 -23.55 8.83 24.16
N ALA A 84 -23.82 9.91 24.91
CA ALA A 84 -25.16 10.41 25.19
C ALA A 84 -25.93 10.91 23.94
N ASN A 85 -25.23 11.36 22.89
CA ASN A 85 -25.85 11.80 21.63
C ASN A 85 -25.93 10.71 20.55
N VAL A 86 -25.45 9.49 20.84
CA VAL A 86 -25.67 8.29 19.99
C VAL A 86 -26.98 7.59 20.41
N GLN A 87 -27.99 8.33 20.85
CA GLN A 87 -29.37 7.86 20.75
C GLN A 87 -29.78 8.01 19.29
N MET A 88 -29.51 6.97 18.50
CA MET A 88 -30.17 6.75 17.22
C MET A 88 -31.67 6.92 17.48
N LYS A 89 -32.27 7.99 16.93
CA LYS A 89 -33.72 8.11 16.87
C LYS A 89 -34.23 6.91 16.08
N VAL A 90 -34.76 5.92 16.82
CA VAL A 90 -35.70 4.92 16.32
C VAL A 90 -36.93 5.65 15.79
#